data_AF-A0A940TPK8-F1
#
_entry.id   AF-A0A940TPK8-F1
#
_cell.length_a   1.000
_cell.length_b   1.000
_cell.length_c   1.000
_cell.angle_alpha   90.00
_cell.angle_beta   90.00
_cell.angle_gamma   90.00
#
_symmetry.space_group_name_H-M   'P 1'
#
loop_
_entity.id
_entity.type
_entity.pdbx_description
1 polymer ?
#
loop_
_entity_poly.entity_id
_entity_poly.type
_entity_poly.pdbx_seq_one_letter_code
_entity_poly.pdbx_strand_id
1 'polypeptide(L)'
;MLSAIPSGRDRHGGASKPSLLASPSGKMRIGTAILVAGLWGAGLFIPVGALKALPKDEMRNTPSYAGFTNIQATKNFFVIVGDTQRTSHWEFWRERNDRERKLVVDEITRREPAFVIHLGDLTTRGSSEKHWQQFDDMHKEFRRRRIPYFPILGNHEFYGNGKKALENYFGRFPYLDKKRWYSFTWENTGFILLDSNFSNLTQEQIGEQSRWYVSELERF
;
A
#
# COMPACT_ATOMS: atom_id res chain seq x y z
N MET A 1 46.58 18.78 38.22
CA MET A 1 46.66 20.25 38.32
C MET A 1 45.85 20.80 37.15
N LEU A 2 44.70 21.47 37.23
CA LEU A 2 43.95 22.22 38.24
C LEU A 2 42.48 21.73 38.22
N SER A 3 41.89 21.34 39.36
CA SER A 3 41.01 22.11 40.26
C SER A 3 39.53 22.18 39.85
N ALA A 4 38.69 21.68 40.75
CA ALA A 4 37.23 21.68 40.76
C ALA A 4 36.64 22.98 41.35
N ILE A 5 35.31 23.20 41.17
CA ILE A 5 34.27 23.31 42.23
C ILE A 5 32.98 23.98 41.67
N PRO A 6 31.77 23.58 42.13
CA PRO A 6 30.46 24.01 41.63
C PRO A 6 29.69 24.95 42.59
N SER A 7 28.56 25.53 42.15
CA SER A 7 27.47 26.09 42.98
C SER A 7 26.26 26.39 42.08
N GLY A 8 24.98 26.31 42.43
CA GLY A 8 24.28 25.98 43.68
C GLY A 8 22.91 26.71 43.71
N ARG A 9 21.84 25.93 43.98
CA ARG A 9 20.61 26.27 44.75
C ARG A 9 19.57 27.26 44.16
N ASP A 10 18.32 26.81 43.97
CA ASP A 10 17.15 26.79 44.91
C ASP A 10 16.35 28.13 44.83
N ARG A 11 15.02 28.27 44.94
CA ARG A 11 13.83 27.44 45.21
C ARG A 11 12.58 28.39 45.21
N HIS A 12 11.38 27.78 45.21
CA HIS A 12 10.08 28.26 45.75
C HIS A 12 9.34 29.38 44.99
N GLY A 13 7.99 29.41 44.94
CA GLY A 13 6.88 28.65 45.54
C GLY A 13 5.56 29.13 44.91
N GLY A 14 4.52 28.32 44.73
CA GLY A 14 3.36 28.12 45.64
C GLY A 14 2.09 28.17 44.77
N ALA A 15 1.27 27.13 44.64
CA ALA A 15 0.28 26.52 45.55
C ALA A 15 -1.02 27.36 45.77
N SER A 16 -2.14 26.92 45.16
CA SER A 16 -3.48 26.81 45.80
C SER A 16 -4.57 26.24 44.86
N LYS A 17 -5.16 25.08 45.22
CA LYS A 17 -6.53 24.58 44.87
C LYS A 17 -7.53 25.09 45.97
N PRO A 18 -8.86 24.74 46.09
CA PRO A 18 -9.71 23.77 45.36
C PRO A 18 -11.23 24.11 45.14
N SER A 19 -11.87 23.28 44.28
CA SER A 19 -13.19 22.59 44.38
C SER A 19 -14.55 23.29 44.59
N LEU A 20 -15.56 22.70 43.89
CA LEU A 20 -16.96 22.29 44.25
C LEU A 20 -17.82 22.46 42.96
N LEU A 21 -18.78 21.64 42.52
CA LEU A 21 -19.64 20.59 43.09
C LEU A 21 -20.42 19.89 41.95
N ALA A 22 -20.78 18.62 42.20
CA ALA A 22 -22.03 17.93 41.84
C ALA A 22 -22.44 17.59 40.37
N SER A 23 -22.73 16.29 40.21
CA SER A 23 -23.57 15.64 39.18
C SER A 23 -25.07 15.76 39.56
N PRO A 24 -26.02 15.78 38.60
CA PRO A 24 -26.77 14.54 38.36
C PRO A 24 -27.17 14.26 36.89
N SER A 25 -27.30 12.96 36.61
CA SER A 25 -28.14 12.25 35.62
C SER A 25 -28.93 13.03 34.56
N GLY A 26 -28.81 12.58 33.30
CA GLY A 26 -29.82 12.81 32.27
C GLY A 26 -29.43 12.21 30.92
N LYS A 27 -30.06 11.09 30.53
CA LYS A 27 -29.99 10.58 29.15
C LYS A 27 -30.76 11.53 28.24
N MET A 28 -30.13 12.13 27.24
CA MET A 28 -30.83 12.75 26.11
C MET A 28 -30.08 12.48 24.82
N ARG A 29 -30.71 11.68 23.94
CA ARG A 29 -30.29 11.46 22.57
C ARG A 29 -30.80 12.63 21.76
N ILE A 30 -29.92 13.50 21.28
CA ILE A 30 -30.27 14.53 20.31
C ILE A 30 -29.73 14.04 18.98
N GLY A 31 -30.64 13.56 18.13
CA GLY A 31 -30.34 13.20 16.75
C GLY A 31 -30.17 14.47 15.92
N THR A 32 -29.02 14.62 15.29
CA THR A 32 -28.82 15.64 14.26
C THR A 32 -29.58 15.21 13.00
N ALA A 33 -30.72 15.83 12.73
CA ALA A 33 -31.40 15.73 11.44
C ALA A 33 -30.80 16.77 10.49
N ILE A 34 -30.09 16.31 9.45
CA ILE A 34 -29.73 17.16 8.32
C ILE A 34 -30.88 17.08 7.32
N LEU A 35 -31.63 18.18 7.18
CA LEU A 35 -32.59 18.36 6.10
C LEU A 35 -31.81 18.77 4.84
N VAL A 36 -31.84 17.95 3.80
CA VAL A 36 -31.50 18.39 2.44
C VAL A 36 -32.79 18.49 1.67
N ALA A 37 -33.26 19.73 1.49
CA ALA A 37 -34.29 20.04 0.52
C ALA A 37 -33.68 19.97 -0.88
N GLY A 38 -34.17 19.03 -1.70
CA GLY A 38 -33.85 18.91 -3.11
C GLY A 38 -35.12 18.52 -3.85
N LEU A 39 -35.75 19.51 -4.48
CA LEU A 39 -36.82 19.36 -5.45
C LEU A 39 -36.32 18.53 -6.64
N TRP A 40 -37.03 17.47 -7.00
CA TRP A 40 -37.62 17.15 -8.31
C TRP A 40 -37.99 15.66 -8.34
N GLY A 41 -39.19 15.39 -8.83
CA GLY A 41 -39.96 14.19 -8.52
C GLY A 41 -39.56 12.91 -9.26
N ALA A 42 -39.63 11.81 -8.53
CA ALA A 42 -40.24 10.54 -8.94
C ALA A 42 -40.38 9.69 -7.67
N GLY A 43 -41.61 9.50 -7.19
CA GLY A 43 -41.87 8.71 -6.00
C GLY A 43 -41.59 7.23 -6.25
N LEU A 44 -40.50 6.72 -5.68
CA LEU A 44 -40.30 5.29 -5.49
C LEU A 44 -40.67 4.95 -4.04
N PHE A 45 -41.85 4.37 -3.85
CA PHE A 45 -42.25 3.80 -2.56
C PHE A 45 -41.34 2.59 -2.24
N ILE A 46 -40.43 2.74 -1.28
CA ILE A 46 -39.71 1.61 -0.70
C ILE A 46 -40.42 1.24 0.60
N PRO A 47 -40.98 0.02 0.75
CA PRO A 47 -41.61 -0.38 1.99
C PRO A 47 -40.58 -0.37 3.13
N VAL A 48 -40.97 0.24 4.26
CA VAL A 48 -40.21 0.28 5.51
C VAL A 48 -40.10 -1.16 6.04
N GLY A 49 -39.07 -1.86 5.58
CA GLY A 49 -38.87 -3.30 5.80
C GLY A 49 -38.01 -3.98 4.73
N ALA A 50 -37.79 -3.34 3.58
CA ALA A 50 -36.95 -3.85 2.50
C ALA A 50 -35.62 -3.11 2.32
N LEU A 51 -35.13 -2.38 3.32
CA LEU A 51 -33.68 -2.29 3.51
C LEU A 51 -33.23 -3.63 4.09
N LYS A 52 -32.97 -4.60 3.21
CA LYS A 52 -31.88 -5.52 3.53
C LYS A 52 -30.69 -4.61 3.80
N ALA A 53 -30.24 -4.62 5.05
CA ALA A 53 -29.02 -3.95 5.46
C ALA A 53 -27.98 -4.18 4.36
N LEU A 54 -27.62 -3.12 3.64
CA LEU A 54 -26.39 -3.14 2.86
C LEU A 54 -25.32 -3.59 3.84
N PRO A 55 -24.53 -4.64 3.54
CA PRO A 55 -23.55 -5.13 4.48
C PRO A 55 -22.65 -3.97 4.88
N LYS A 56 -22.70 -3.61 6.16
CA LYS A 56 -21.64 -2.84 6.81
C LYS A 56 -20.35 -3.60 6.56
N ASP A 57 -19.41 -2.97 5.88
CA ASP A 57 -18.02 -3.38 5.79
C ASP A 57 -17.80 -4.89 5.58
N GLU A 58 -17.97 -5.37 4.35
CA GLU A 58 -16.94 -6.28 3.85
C GLU A 58 -15.67 -5.44 3.66
N MET A 59 -14.96 -5.16 4.76
CA MET A 59 -13.51 -5.06 4.67
C MET A 59 -13.05 -6.41 4.13
N ARG A 60 -13.02 -6.56 2.80
CA ARG A 60 -12.11 -7.53 2.18
C ARG A 60 -10.75 -7.20 2.76
N ASN A 61 -10.23 -8.08 3.61
CA ASN A 61 -8.86 -7.97 4.08
C ASN A 61 -7.98 -7.99 2.84
N THR A 62 -7.52 -6.81 2.40
CA THR A 62 -6.59 -6.68 1.28
C THR A 62 -5.41 -7.59 1.58
N PRO A 63 -5.11 -8.59 0.72
CA PRO A 63 -3.99 -9.48 0.97
C PRO A 63 -2.69 -8.68 1.04
N SER A 64 -1.85 -8.98 2.02
CA SER A 64 -0.53 -8.35 2.16
C SER A 64 0.57 -9.30 1.70
N TYR A 65 1.56 -8.77 1.01
CA TYR A 65 2.72 -9.51 0.52
C TYR A 65 3.90 -9.36 1.49
N ALA A 66 4.71 -10.42 1.57
CA ALA A 66 5.94 -10.41 2.36
C ALA A 66 6.97 -9.45 1.75
N GLY A 67 7.72 -8.75 2.61
CA GLY A 67 8.72 -7.75 2.22
C GLY A 67 10.08 -8.01 2.84
N PHE A 68 10.82 -6.92 3.14
CA PHE A 68 12.22 -6.96 3.60
C PHE A 68 12.50 -7.94 4.76
N THR A 69 11.61 -7.98 5.76
CA THR A 69 11.80 -8.83 6.97
C THR A 69 11.65 -10.32 6.71
N ASN A 70 11.25 -10.73 5.50
CA ASN A 70 11.03 -12.12 5.13
C ASN A 70 12.13 -12.70 4.23
N ILE A 71 13.17 -11.93 3.89
CA ILE A 71 14.33 -12.44 3.16
C ILE A 71 15.02 -13.50 4.04
N GLN A 72 15.14 -14.72 3.52
CA GLN A 72 15.78 -15.83 4.21
C GLN A 72 17.25 -15.92 3.81
N ALA A 73 18.17 -15.77 4.77
CA ALA A 73 19.61 -15.84 4.55
C ALA A 73 20.10 -17.20 4.01
N THR A 74 19.30 -18.27 4.15
CA THR A 74 19.62 -19.61 3.63
C THR A 74 19.38 -19.77 2.13
N LYS A 75 18.68 -18.81 1.49
CA LYS A 75 18.39 -18.83 0.06
C LYS A 75 19.48 -18.06 -0.68
N ASN A 76 19.93 -18.56 -1.83
CA ASN A 76 21.10 -18.05 -2.55
C ASN A 76 20.80 -17.53 -3.97
N PHE A 77 19.53 -17.35 -4.33
CA PHE A 77 19.13 -16.79 -5.61
C PHE A 77 17.85 -15.95 -5.46
N PHE A 78 17.68 -15.01 -6.37
CA PHE A 78 16.47 -14.20 -6.53
C PHE A 78 15.94 -14.33 -7.96
N VAL A 79 14.73 -13.85 -8.18
CA VAL A 79 14.11 -13.80 -9.51
C VAL A 79 13.77 -12.36 -9.87
N ILE A 80 14.03 -11.97 -11.11
CA ILE A 80 13.49 -10.75 -11.72
C ILE A 80 12.44 -11.18 -12.75
N VAL A 81 11.27 -10.56 -12.71
CA VAL A 81 10.18 -10.79 -13.66
C VAL A 81 9.45 -9.46 -13.89
N GLY A 82 8.73 -9.31 -14.99
CA GLY A 82 7.91 -8.15 -15.29
C GLY A 82 6.71 -8.55 -16.13
N ASP A 83 5.79 -7.61 -16.34
CA ASP A 83 4.70 -7.75 -17.30
C ASP A 83 3.87 -9.04 -17.11
N THR A 84 3.51 -9.32 -15.85
CA THR A 84 2.62 -10.45 -15.50
C THR A 84 1.15 -10.04 -15.45
N GLN A 85 0.80 -8.87 -15.99
CA GLN A 85 -0.57 -8.47 -16.25
C GLN A 85 -1.23 -9.38 -17.28
N ARG A 86 -2.54 -9.55 -17.16
CA ARG A 86 -3.32 -10.27 -18.17
C ARG A 86 -3.35 -9.45 -19.46
N THR A 87 -3.25 -10.12 -20.62
CA THR A 87 -3.53 -9.51 -21.92
C THR A 87 -4.85 -8.75 -21.85
N SER A 88 -4.82 -7.46 -22.16
CA SER A 88 -6.00 -6.61 -22.02
C SER A 88 -7.07 -7.01 -23.01
N HIS A 89 -8.35 -6.81 -22.65
CA HIS A 89 -9.45 -7.01 -23.59
C HIS A 89 -9.38 -6.04 -24.80
N TRP A 90 -8.70 -4.90 -24.61
CA TRP A 90 -8.40 -3.94 -25.68
C TRP A 90 -7.30 -4.41 -26.61
N GLU A 91 -6.52 -5.40 -26.21
CA GLU A 91 -5.44 -6.00 -26.99
C GLU A 91 -5.90 -7.36 -27.55
N PHE A 92 -7.12 -7.43 -28.09
CA PHE A 92 -7.71 -8.69 -28.56
C PHE A 92 -6.91 -9.35 -29.70
N TRP A 93 -6.00 -8.62 -30.35
CA TRP A 93 -5.05 -9.11 -31.36
C TRP A 93 -3.81 -9.77 -30.75
N ARG A 94 -3.56 -9.63 -29.45
CA ARG A 94 -2.45 -10.28 -28.75
C ARG A 94 -2.90 -11.63 -28.19
N GLU A 95 -1.95 -12.57 -28.09
CA GLU A 95 -2.19 -13.87 -27.48
C GLU A 95 -2.63 -13.73 -26.02
N ARG A 96 -3.58 -14.57 -25.60
CA ARG A 96 -4.06 -14.60 -24.21
C ARG A 96 -3.02 -15.31 -23.34
N ASN A 97 -2.42 -14.58 -22.41
CA ASN A 97 -1.31 -15.06 -21.59
C ASN A 97 -1.73 -15.71 -20.25
N ASP A 98 -2.99 -16.10 -20.08
CA ASP A 98 -3.53 -16.58 -18.79
C ASP A 98 -2.78 -17.83 -18.28
N ARG A 99 -2.41 -18.74 -19.18
CA ARG A 99 -1.69 -19.98 -18.84
C ARG A 99 -0.24 -19.69 -18.49
N GLU A 100 0.40 -18.87 -19.28
CA GLU A 100 1.82 -18.52 -19.22
C GLU A 100 2.12 -17.77 -17.92
N ARG A 101 1.27 -16.79 -17.57
CA ARG A 101 1.33 -16.08 -16.28
C ARG A 101 1.24 -17.04 -15.10
N LYS A 102 0.30 -17.98 -15.15
CA LYS A 102 0.16 -18.98 -14.09
C LYS A 102 1.38 -19.88 -14.00
N LEU A 103 1.93 -20.35 -15.13
CA LEU A 103 3.14 -21.18 -15.14
C LEU A 103 4.34 -20.44 -14.55
N VAL A 104 4.52 -19.16 -14.86
CA VAL A 104 5.59 -18.33 -14.30
C VAL A 104 5.44 -18.21 -12.78
N VAL A 105 4.24 -17.85 -12.29
CA VAL A 105 3.99 -17.71 -10.84
C VAL A 105 4.14 -19.03 -10.10
N ASP A 106 3.63 -20.13 -10.66
CA ASP A 106 3.75 -21.47 -10.07
C ASP A 106 5.22 -21.91 -9.99
N GLU A 107 6.02 -21.65 -11.04
CA GLU A 107 7.43 -22.03 -11.06
C GLU A 107 8.26 -21.20 -10.08
N ILE A 108 8.02 -19.88 -9.99
CA ILE A 108 8.64 -19.03 -8.96
C ILE A 108 8.27 -19.54 -7.56
N THR A 109 6.99 -19.84 -7.34
CA THR A 109 6.47 -20.34 -6.06
C THR A 109 7.10 -21.68 -5.68
N ARG A 110 7.30 -22.58 -6.66
CA ARG A 110 7.93 -23.88 -6.46
C ARG A 110 9.41 -23.76 -6.11
N ARG A 111 10.13 -22.83 -6.74
CA ARG A 111 11.56 -22.60 -6.51
C ARG A 111 11.84 -21.91 -5.17
N GLU A 112 10.90 -21.11 -4.66
CA GLU A 112 11.05 -20.34 -3.42
C GLU A 112 12.37 -19.54 -3.35
N PRO A 113 12.55 -18.53 -4.22
CA PRO A 113 13.73 -17.67 -4.17
C PRO A 113 13.84 -16.91 -2.85
N ALA A 114 15.01 -16.32 -2.59
CA ALA A 114 15.23 -15.39 -1.49
C ALA A 114 14.24 -14.22 -1.53
N PHE A 115 13.97 -13.72 -2.73
CA PHE A 115 12.96 -12.73 -3.05
C PHE A 115 12.69 -12.67 -4.56
N VAL A 116 11.65 -11.94 -4.95
CA VAL A 116 11.33 -11.61 -6.33
C VAL A 116 11.31 -10.10 -6.50
N ILE A 117 11.98 -9.58 -7.53
CA ILE A 117 11.78 -8.20 -8.00
C ILE A 117 10.81 -8.24 -9.17
N HIS A 118 9.72 -7.47 -9.10
CA HIS A 118 8.76 -7.36 -10.20
C HIS A 118 8.84 -5.99 -10.86
N LEU A 119 9.14 -5.95 -12.16
CA LEU A 119 9.44 -4.73 -12.92
C LEU A 119 8.22 -3.91 -13.37
N GLY A 120 7.11 -3.96 -12.61
CA GLY A 120 5.87 -3.28 -12.95
C GLY A 120 4.92 -4.08 -13.83
N ASP A 121 3.72 -3.52 -14.03
CA ASP A 121 2.58 -4.13 -14.72
C ASP A 121 2.15 -5.46 -14.10
N LEU A 122 1.77 -5.40 -12.82
CA LEU A 122 1.27 -6.55 -12.05
C LEU A 122 -0.19 -6.86 -12.43
N THR A 123 -0.95 -5.81 -12.74
CA THR A 123 -2.36 -5.90 -13.11
C THR A 123 -2.64 -5.10 -14.36
N THR A 124 -3.63 -5.51 -15.16
CA THR A 124 -3.95 -4.80 -16.40
C THR A 124 -4.53 -3.40 -16.16
N ARG A 125 -5.07 -3.14 -14.97
CA ARG A 125 -5.65 -1.85 -14.58
C ARG A 125 -5.54 -1.65 -13.07
N GLY A 126 -4.59 -0.84 -12.63
CA GLY A 126 -4.30 -0.61 -11.21
C GLY A 126 -5.50 -0.09 -10.41
N SER A 127 -6.41 0.68 -11.01
CA SER A 127 -7.59 1.17 -10.28
C SER A 127 -8.70 0.13 -10.10
N SER A 128 -8.57 -1.07 -10.68
CA SER A 128 -9.62 -2.10 -10.70
C SER A 128 -9.44 -3.12 -9.58
N GLU A 129 -10.34 -3.11 -8.59
CA GLU A 129 -10.32 -4.12 -7.51
C GLU A 129 -10.46 -5.54 -8.06
N LYS A 130 -11.22 -5.73 -9.14
CA LYS A 130 -11.37 -7.04 -9.78
C LYS A 130 -10.04 -7.56 -10.35
N HIS A 131 -9.23 -6.70 -10.96
CA HIS A 131 -7.94 -7.12 -11.52
C HIS A 131 -6.95 -7.46 -10.42
N TRP A 132 -6.96 -6.69 -9.34
CA TRP A 132 -6.17 -7.00 -8.16
C TRP A 132 -6.62 -8.30 -7.47
N GLN A 133 -7.91 -8.56 -7.34
CA GLN A 133 -8.41 -9.84 -6.82
C GLN A 133 -7.91 -11.01 -7.68
N GLN A 134 -7.90 -10.88 -9.01
CA GLN A 134 -7.37 -11.91 -9.91
C GLN A 134 -5.86 -12.12 -9.71
N PHE A 135 -5.10 -11.05 -9.51
CA PHE A 135 -3.69 -11.11 -9.16
C PHE A 135 -3.48 -11.83 -7.82
N ASP A 136 -4.28 -11.49 -6.81
CA ASP A 136 -4.24 -12.10 -5.48
C ASP A 136 -4.60 -13.60 -5.54
N ASP A 137 -5.62 -13.98 -6.30
CA ASP A 137 -6.03 -15.37 -6.44
C ASP A 137 -4.92 -16.21 -7.10
N MET A 138 -4.28 -15.68 -8.16
CA MET A 138 -3.15 -16.31 -8.84
C MET A 138 -1.94 -16.49 -7.92
N HIS A 139 -1.68 -15.52 -7.04
CA HIS A 139 -0.54 -15.51 -6.11
C HIS A 139 -0.84 -16.13 -4.74
N LYS A 140 -1.97 -16.83 -4.56
CA LYS A 140 -2.39 -17.35 -3.26
C LYS A 140 -1.32 -18.24 -2.60
N GLU A 141 -0.77 -19.19 -3.35
CA GLU A 141 0.28 -20.08 -2.85
C GLU A 141 1.62 -19.35 -2.65
N PHE A 142 1.95 -18.42 -3.54
CA PHE A 142 3.12 -17.53 -3.41
C PHE A 142 3.10 -16.79 -2.06
N ARG A 143 1.97 -16.15 -1.73
CA ARG A 143 1.78 -15.45 -0.45
C ARG A 143 1.79 -16.41 0.74
N ARG A 144 1.19 -17.59 0.62
CA ARG A 144 1.19 -18.60 1.69
C ARG A 144 2.61 -19.02 2.06
N ARG A 145 3.51 -19.11 1.08
CA ARG A 145 4.94 -19.41 1.30
C ARG A 145 5.74 -18.21 1.83
N ARG A 146 5.12 -17.03 1.95
CA ARG A 146 5.75 -15.79 2.42
C ARG A 146 7.02 -15.41 1.64
N ILE A 147 7.05 -15.70 0.34
CA ILE A 147 8.17 -15.32 -0.52
C ILE A 147 8.19 -13.78 -0.60
N PRO A 148 9.31 -13.11 -0.27
CA PRO A 148 9.39 -11.65 -0.37
C PRO A 148 9.21 -11.18 -1.81
N TYR A 149 8.44 -10.12 -1.97
CA TYR A 149 8.10 -9.55 -3.27
C TYR A 149 8.51 -8.08 -3.28
N PHE A 150 9.20 -7.60 -4.31
CA PHE A 150 9.67 -6.22 -4.42
C PHE A 150 9.22 -5.67 -5.76
N PRO A 151 7.96 -5.20 -5.85
CA PRO A 151 7.43 -4.64 -7.08
C PRO A 151 7.84 -3.17 -7.25
N ILE A 152 7.93 -2.74 -8.50
CA ILE A 152 7.87 -1.32 -8.91
C ILE A 152 6.56 -1.07 -9.64
N LEU A 153 6.27 0.21 -9.88
CA LEU A 153 5.09 0.65 -10.60
C LEU A 153 5.35 0.62 -12.11
N GLY A 154 4.52 -0.09 -12.86
CA GLY A 154 4.43 0.02 -14.32
C GLY A 154 3.34 1.01 -14.74
N ASN A 155 3.17 1.22 -16.04
CA ASN A 155 2.16 2.16 -16.53
C ASN A 155 0.73 1.63 -16.33
N HIS A 156 0.52 0.31 -16.32
CA HIS A 156 -0.80 -0.26 -16.07
C HIS A 156 -1.26 -0.05 -14.61
N GLU A 157 -0.34 0.16 -13.67
CA GLU A 157 -0.66 0.57 -12.30
C GLU A 157 -1.29 1.97 -12.24
N PHE A 158 -1.27 2.77 -13.30
CA PHE A 158 -1.94 4.08 -13.38
C PHE A 158 -3.22 4.09 -14.22
N TYR A 159 -3.60 2.96 -14.84
CA TYR A 159 -4.82 2.93 -15.65
C TYR A 159 -6.08 3.10 -14.77
N GLY A 160 -6.88 4.11 -15.09
CA GLY A 160 -8.09 4.50 -14.37
C GLY A 160 -7.84 5.66 -13.39
N ASN A 161 -8.41 5.58 -12.18
CA ASN A 161 -8.17 6.60 -11.16
C ASN A 161 -6.81 6.35 -10.47
N GLY A 162 -5.84 7.24 -10.68
CA GLY A 162 -4.48 7.09 -10.16
C GLY A 162 -4.38 6.99 -8.63
N LYS A 163 -5.19 7.77 -7.89
CA LYS A 163 -5.23 7.69 -6.42
C LYS A 163 -5.68 6.31 -5.95
N LYS A 164 -6.80 5.82 -6.47
CA LYS A 164 -7.31 4.47 -6.16
C LYS A 164 -6.33 3.38 -6.58
N ALA A 165 -5.63 3.59 -7.69
CA ALA A 165 -4.65 2.64 -8.17
C ALA A 165 -3.44 2.52 -7.22
N LEU A 166 -2.90 3.65 -6.75
CA LEU A 166 -1.86 3.67 -5.73
C LEU A 166 -2.34 3.12 -4.37
N GLU A 167 -3.59 3.39 -3.97
CA GLU A 167 -4.20 2.79 -2.77
C GLU A 167 -4.24 1.26 -2.86
N ASN A 168 -4.65 0.71 -4.01
CA ASN A 168 -4.69 -0.74 -4.21
C ASN A 168 -3.30 -1.37 -4.20
N TYR A 169 -2.32 -0.69 -4.80
CA TYR A 169 -0.92 -1.10 -4.83
C TYR A 169 -0.31 -1.11 -3.43
N PHE A 170 -0.31 0.03 -2.74
CA PHE A 170 0.30 0.15 -1.41
C PHE A 170 -0.46 -0.62 -0.32
N GLY A 171 -1.76 -0.89 -0.53
CA GLY A 171 -2.52 -1.78 0.34
C GLY A 171 -1.99 -3.23 0.35
N ARG A 172 -1.38 -3.67 -0.75
CA ARG A 172 -0.77 -5.01 -0.89
C ARG A 172 0.70 -5.04 -0.49
N PHE A 173 1.39 -3.91 -0.61
CA PHE A 173 2.82 -3.77 -0.31
C PHE A 173 3.07 -2.72 0.79
N PRO A 174 2.52 -2.91 2.01
CA PRO A 174 2.57 -1.89 3.06
C PRO A 174 3.99 -1.59 3.55
N TYR A 175 4.92 -2.55 3.44
CA TYR A 175 6.33 -2.37 3.81
C TYR A 175 7.08 -1.36 2.92
N LEU A 176 6.50 -0.96 1.78
CA LEU A 176 7.05 0.12 0.95
C LEU A 176 6.73 1.51 1.53
N ASP A 177 5.83 1.63 2.50
CA ASP A 177 5.50 2.90 3.17
C ASP A 177 5.17 4.04 2.18
N LYS A 178 4.35 3.72 1.17
CA LYS A 178 3.95 4.63 0.08
C LYS A 178 5.11 5.21 -0.76
N LYS A 179 6.32 4.66 -0.64
CA LYS A 179 7.47 5.03 -1.47
C LYS A 179 7.34 4.41 -2.85
N ARG A 180 7.40 5.25 -3.89
CA ARG A 180 7.29 4.84 -5.30
C ARG A 180 8.63 4.35 -5.86
N TRP A 181 9.73 4.77 -5.24
CA TRP A 181 11.10 4.31 -5.49
C TRP A 181 11.74 3.93 -4.16
N TYR A 182 12.63 2.95 -4.19
CA TYR A 182 13.29 2.43 -2.98
C TYR A 182 14.53 1.63 -3.36
N SER A 183 15.35 1.34 -2.36
CA SER A 183 16.57 0.57 -2.53
C SER A 183 16.73 -0.42 -1.38
N PHE A 184 17.54 -1.44 -1.59
CA PHE A 184 17.98 -2.35 -0.54
C PHE A 184 19.28 -3.04 -0.97
N THR A 185 20.02 -3.57 0.01
CA THR A 185 21.14 -4.48 -0.26
C THR A 185 20.70 -5.92 -0.01
N TRP A 186 21.25 -6.82 -0.80
CA TRP A 186 21.28 -8.23 -0.48
C TRP A 186 22.65 -8.79 -0.83
N GLU A 187 23.30 -9.41 0.16
CA GLU A 187 24.72 -9.76 0.09
C GLU A 187 25.57 -8.54 -0.32
N ASN A 188 26.39 -8.67 -1.34
CA ASN A 188 27.25 -7.63 -1.91
C ASN A 188 26.61 -6.88 -3.08
N THR A 189 25.28 -6.97 -3.26
CA THR A 189 24.56 -6.33 -4.37
C THR A 189 23.58 -5.27 -3.86
N GLY A 190 23.74 -4.04 -4.33
CA GLY A 190 22.77 -2.95 -4.15
C GLY A 190 21.72 -2.95 -5.25
N PHE A 191 20.45 -2.85 -4.88
CA PHE A 191 19.32 -2.71 -5.80
C PHE A 191 18.72 -1.32 -5.64
N ILE A 192 18.58 -0.61 -6.76
CA ILE A 192 17.89 0.68 -6.84
C ILE A 192 16.69 0.52 -7.76
N LEU A 193 15.50 0.75 -7.22
CA LEU A 193 14.23 0.55 -7.90
C LEU A 193 13.53 1.90 -8.05
N LEU A 194 13.34 2.33 -9.29
CA LEU A 194 12.84 3.65 -9.66
C LEU A 194 11.42 3.59 -10.24
N ASP A 195 10.71 4.71 -10.18
CA ASP A 195 9.45 4.93 -10.86
C ASP A 195 9.71 5.68 -12.18
N SER A 196 9.50 4.97 -13.29
CA SER A 196 9.67 5.47 -14.65
C SER A 196 8.41 6.17 -15.21
N ASN A 197 7.32 6.24 -14.45
CA ASN A 197 6.05 6.83 -14.88
C ASN A 197 6.10 8.36 -14.78
N PHE A 198 7.05 9.01 -15.45
CA PHE A 198 7.29 10.46 -15.38
C PHE A 198 6.05 11.31 -15.69
N SER A 199 5.16 10.84 -16.56
CA SER A 199 3.87 11.50 -16.84
C SER A 199 2.88 11.49 -15.66
N ASN A 200 3.08 10.59 -14.69
CA ASN A 200 2.31 10.43 -13.46
C ASN A 200 3.06 10.95 -12.22
N LEU A 201 4.17 11.67 -12.41
CA LEU A 201 4.96 12.31 -11.36
C LEU A 201 4.84 13.83 -11.47
N THR A 202 4.76 14.50 -10.33
CA THR A 202 4.93 15.97 -10.30
C THR A 202 6.40 16.33 -10.53
N GLN A 203 6.66 17.58 -10.94
CA GLN A 203 8.05 18.07 -11.06
C GLN A 203 8.83 17.95 -9.74
N GLU A 204 8.15 18.16 -8.62
CA GLU A 204 8.72 17.97 -7.29
C GLU A 204 9.16 16.52 -7.06
N GLN A 205 8.30 15.54 -7.39
CA GLN A 205 8.60 14.12 -7.26
C GLN A 205 9.74 13.68 -8.20
N ILE A 206 9.80 14.21 -9.42
CA ILE A 206 10.91 13.94 -10.34
C ILE A 206 12.23 14.45 -9.76
N GLY A 207 12.22 15.66 -9.19
CA GLY A 207 13.39 16.24 -8.51
C GLY A 207 13.78 15.47 -7.25
N GLU A 208 12.81 15.02 -6.46
CA GLU A 208 13.03 14.20 -5.26
C GLU A 208 13.66 12.86 -5.63
N GLN A 209 13.08 12.12 -6.58
CA GLN A 209 13.62 10.86 -7.07
C GLN A 209 15.04 11.03 -7.63
N SER A 210 15.29 12.08 -8.40
CA SER A 210 16.63 12.35 -8.98
C SER A 210 17.70 12.58 -7.90
N ARG A 211 17.40 13.41 -6.89
CA ARG A 211 18.33 13.65 -5.78
C ARG A 211 18.53 12.41 -4.92
N TRP A 212 17.45 11.69 -4.64
CA TRP A 212 17.49 10.43 -3.91
C TRP A 212 18.34 9.37 -4.64
N TYR A 213 18.18 9.24 -5.96
CA TYR A 213 18.96 8.31 -6.78
C TYR A 213 20.47 8.55 -6.67
N VAL A 214 20.92 9.81 -6.80
CA VAL A 214 22.34 10.16 -6.67
C VAL A 214 22.84 9.83 -5.26
N SER A 215 22.07 10.14 -4.22
CA SER A 215 22.43 9.80 -2.84
C SER A 215 22.54 8.28 -2.60
N GLU A 216 21.73 7.46 -3.28
CA GLU A 216 21.82 6.00 -3.15
C GLU A 216 23.02 5.42 -3.90
N LEU A 217 23.40 5.99 -5.04
CA LEU A 217 24.62 5.58 -5.75
C LEU A 217 25.88 5.82 -4.92
N GLU A 218 25.92 6.87 -4.10
CA GLU A 218 27.04 7.15 -3.19
C GLU A 218 27.05 6.25 -1.94
N ARG A 219 25.92 5.60 -1.63
CA ARG A 219 25.77 4.74 -0.45
C ARG A 219 26.27 3.31 -0.67
N PHE A 220 26.23 2.83 -1.92
CA PHE A 220 26.71 1.50 -2.31
C PHE A 220 28.19 1.54 -2.69
#